data_AF-A0AAV3SLX8-F1
#
_entry.id   AF-A0AAV3SLX8-F1
#
_cell.length_a   1.000
_cell.length_b   1.000
_cell.length_c   1.000
_cell.angle_alpha   90.00
_cell.angle_beta   90.00
_cell.angle_gamma   90.00
#
_symmetry.space_group_name_H-M   'P 1'
#
loop_
_entity.id
_entity.type
_entity.pdbx_description
1 polymer ?
#
loop_
_entity_poly.entity_id
_entity_poly.type
_entity_poly.pdbx_seq_one_letter_code
_entity_poly.pdbx_strand_id
1 'polypeptide(L)'
;MKETVPSWRFDLEACLADFETIRDLNPATLLYIHFEPHSSPEALLAGYEEVLTGWVATVETKREELGVDDAIVEHFVNETEMDDVWGREMIRPVAAVDVRGVLDYLDEQGE
;
A
#
# COMPACT_ATOMS: atom_id res chain seq x y z
N MET A 1 4.07 1.93 -10.07
CA MET A 1 2.75 2.17 -9.44
C MET A 1 3.03 2.41 -7.97
N LYS A 2 2.40 3.41 -7.36
CA LYS A 2 2.56 3.67 -5.92
C LYS A 2 1.60 2.77 -5.16
N GLU A 3 2.00 2.30 -3.99
CA GLU A 3 1.10 1.77 -2.98
C GLU A 3 -0.03 2.76 -2.67
N THR A 4 -1.22 2.26 -2.43
CA THR A 4 -2.35 3.08 -1.99
C THR A 4 -3.15 2.29 -0.97
N VAL A 5 -2.87 2.49 0.31
CA VAL A 5 -3.52 1.75 1.40
C VAL A 5 -4.08 2.72 2.41
N PRO A 6 -5.28 3.29 2.18
CA PRO A 6 -5.83 4.39 2.99
C PRO A 6 -6.25 3.95 4.40
N SER A 7 -5.76 2.82 4.90
CA SER A 7 -6.20 2.19 6.13
C SER A 7 -5.05 2.01 7.10
N TRP A 8 -5.24 2.56 8.30
CA TRP A 8 -4.50 2.22 9.52
C TRP A 8 -4.67 0.76 9.95
N ARG A 9 -5.64 0.03 9.36
CA ARG A 9 -5.83 -1.42 9.52
C ARG A 9 -5.37 -2.15 8.27
N PHE A 10 -4.16 -1.85 7.82
CA PHE A 10 -3.59 -2.56 6.69
C PHE A 10 -3.32 -4.02 7.08
N ASP A 11 -3.61 -4.94 6.17
CA ASP A 11 -3.40 -6.39 6.33
C ASP A 11 -3.08 -6.94 4.95
N LEU A 12 -1.86 -7.47 4.77
CA LEU A 12 -1.38 -7.93 3.48
C LEU A 12 -2.13 -9.20 3.05
N GLU A 13 -2.27 -10.20 3.93
CA GLU A 13 -2.95 -11.45 3.64
C GLU A 13 -4.41 -11.21 3.25
N ALA A 14 -5.12 -10.33 3.95
CA ALA A 14 -6.48 -9.95 3.60
C ALA A 14 -6.55 -9.30 2.21
N CYS A 15 -5.63 -8.39 1.90
CA CYS A 15 -5.57 -7.76 0.57
C CYS A 15 -5.30 -8.79 -0.54
N LEU A 16 -4.40 -9.75 -0.31
CA LEU A 16 -4.11 -10.83 -1.25
C LEU A 16 -5.32 -11.78 -1.43
N ALA A 17 -6.02 -12.09 -0.33
CA ALA A 17 -7.25 -12.87 -0.38
C ALA A 17 -8.38 -12.16 -1.15
N ASP A 18 -8.45 -10.82 -1.06
CA ASP A 18 -9.38 -10.02 -1.87
C ASP A 18 -9.03 -10.10 -3.35
N PHE A 19 -7.74 -10.13 -3.74
CA PHE A 19 -7.35 -10.34 -5.14
C PHE A 19 -7.79 -11.69 -5.67
N GLU A 20 -7.59 -12.77 -4.90
CA GLU A 20 -8.11 -14.10 -5.26
C GLU A 20 -9.63 -14.09 -5.40
N THR A 21 -10.33 -13.43 -4.47
CA THR A 21 -11.79 -13.27 -4.55
C THR A 21 -12.20 -12.57 -5.85
N ILE A 22 -11.48 -11.53 -6.27
CA ILE A 22 -11.75 -10.83 -7.53
C ILE A 22 -11.40 -11.73 -8.74
N ARG A 23 -10.30 -12.49 -8.69
CA ARG A 23 -9.92 -13.45 -9.75
C ARG A 23 -11.00 -14.51 -9.95
N ASP A 24 -11.55 -15.05 -8.86
CA ASP A 24 -12.62 -16.06 -8.88
C ASP A 24 -13.92 -15.57 -9.53
N LEU A 25 -14.20 -14.26 -9.46
CA LEU A 25 -15.34 -13.66 -10.16
C LEU A 25 -15.14 -13.60 -11.69
N ASN A 26 -13.91 -13.82 -12.17
CA ASN A 26 -13.50 -13.76 -13.58
C ASN A 26 -14.04 -12.51 -14.31
N PRO A 27 -13.77 -11.29 -13.80
CA PRO A 27 -14.27 -10.07 -14.40
C PRO A 27 -13.61 -9.82 -15.76
N ALA A 28 -14.39 -9.29 -16.71
CA ALA A 28 -13.84 -8.78 -17.97
C ALA A 28 -13.31 -7.33 -17.82
N THR A 29 -13.72 -6.61 -16.78
CA THR A 29 -13.35 -5.21 -16.55
C THR A 29 -13.47 -4.86 -15.08
N LEU A 30 -12.51 -4.11 -14.55
CA LEU A 30 -12.56 -3.51 -13.22
C LEU A 30 -12.97 -2.05 -13.33
N LEU A 31 -13.94 -1.64 -12.50
CA LEU A 31 -14.45 -0.26 -12.44
C LEU A 31 -14.04 0.34 -11.09
N TYR A 32 -13.40 1.52 -11.14
CA TYR A 32 -12.92 2.21 -9.96
C TYR A 32 -13.72 3.48 -9.69
N ILE A 33 -13.79 3.86 -8.41
CA ILE A 33 -14.42 5.13 -8.00
C ILE A 33 -13.59 6.37 -8.39
N HIS A 34 -12.29 6.19 -8.61
CA HIS A 34 -11.33 7.29 -8.85
C HIS A 34 -10.50 7.13 -10.13
N PHE A 35 -10.48 5.95 -10.72
CA PHE A 35 -9.68 5.65 -11.91
C PHE A 35 -10.55 5.18 -13.06
N GLU A 36 -10.02 5.31 -14.26
CA GLU A 36 -10.66 4.81 -15.46
C GLU A 36 -10.85 3.29 -15.40
N PRO A 37 -11.88 2.75 -16.08
CA PRO A 37 -12.07 1.31 -16.22
C PRO A 37 -10.82 0.61 -16.74
N HIS A 38 -10.54 -0.58 -16.22
CA HIS A 38 -9.41 -1.40 -16.66
C HIS A 38 -9.87 -2.73 -17.26
N SER A 39 -9.54 -2.96 -18.54
CA SER A 39 -9.99 -4.12 -19.32
C SER A 39 -9.05 -5.33 -19.25
N SER A 40 -7.98 -5.26 -18.44
CA SER A 40 -7.06 -6.37 -18.19
C SER A 40 -6.94 -6.67 -16.69
N PRO A 41 -7.99 -7.21 -16.05
CA PRO A 41 -8.01 -7.40 -14.59
C PRO A 41 -6.86 -8.25 -14.07
N GLU A 42 -6.52 -9.36 -14.73
CA GLU A 42 -5.44 -10.25 -14.27
C GLU A 42 -4.08 -9.55 -14.21
N ALA A 43 -3.71 -8.84 -15.27
CA ALA A 43 -2.45 -8.11 -15.29
C ALA A 43 -2.38 -7.01 -14.22
N LEU A 44 -3.52 -6.39 -13.92
CA LEU A 44 -3.61 -5.35 -12.90
C LEU A 44 -3.51 -5.92 -11.48
N LEU A 45 -4.22 -7.03 -11.21
CA LEU A 45 -4.18 -7.71 -9.91
C LEU A 45 -2.77 -8.25 -9.63
N ALA A 46 -2.15 -8.93 -10.59
CA ALA A 46 -0.77 -9.42 -10.46
C ALA A 46 0.23 -8.28 -10.22
N GLY A 47 0.11 -7.18 -10.97
CA GLY A 47 0.98 -6.02 -10.78
C GLY A 47 0.78 -5.33 -9.44
N TYR A 48 -0.45 -5.30 -8.92
CA TYR A 48 -0.73 -4.67 -7.63
C TYR A 48 -0.34 -5.55 -6.44
N GLU A 49 -0.44 -6.86 -6.58
CA GLU A 49 0.13 -7.85 -5.66
C GLU A 49 1.65 -7.65 -5.49
N GLU A 50 2.39 -7.47 -6.59
CA GLU A 50 3.82 -7.12 -6.54
C GLU A 50 4.09 -5.78 -5.84
N VAL A 51 3.23 -4.78 -6.05
CA VAL A 51 3.35 -3.47 -5.40
C VAL A 51 3.14 -3.57 -3.89
N LEU A 52 2.10 -4.26 -3.43
CA LEU A 52 1.81 -4.37 -1.99
C LEU A 52 2.87 -5.19 -1.25
N THR A 53 3.28 -6.33 -1.81
CA THR A 53 4.34 -7.16 -1.22
C THR A 53 5.68 -6.44 -1.21
N GLY A 54 6.04 -5.75 -2.30
CA GLY A 54 7.25 -4.94 -2.37
C GLY A 54 7.23 -3.75 -1.40
N TRP A 55 6.06 -3.14 -1.19
CA TRP A 55 5.90 -2.07 -0.20
C TRP A 55 6.16 -2.54 1.22
N VAL A 56 5.54 -3.66 1.62
CA VAL A 56 5.77 -4.26 2.95
C VAL A 56 7.25 -4.57 3.17
N ALA A 57 7.90 -5.22 2.19
CA ALA A 57 9.33 -5.52 2.27
C ALA A 57 10.21 -4.26 2.36
N THR A 58 9.80 -3.16 1.71
CA THR A 58 10.52 -1.87 1.77
C THR A 58 10.42 -1.26 3.16
N VAL A 59 9.23 -1.26 3.77
CA VAL A 59 9.04 -0.77 5.14
C VAL A 59 9.79 -1.65 6.14
N GLU A 60 9.72 -2.97 6.01
CA GLU A 60 10.44 -3.93 6.86
C GLU A 60 11.95 -3.69 6.81
N THR A 61 12.53 -3.57 5.61
CA THR A 61 13.96 -3.24 5.44
C THR A 61 14.31 -1.93 6.15
N LYS A 62 13.44 -0.91 6.05
CA LYS A 62 13.69 0.38 6.69
C LYS A 62 13.54 0.33 8.21
N ARG A 63 12.69 -0.56 8.70
CA ARG A 63 12.56 -0.88 10.12
C ARG A 63 13.83 -1.48 10.69
N GLU A 64 14.46 -2.41 9.97
CA GLU A 64 15.75 -2.98 10.38
C GLU A 64 16.88 -1.94 10.42
N GLU A 65 16.86 -0.96 9.51
CA GLU A 65 17.88 0.09 9.43
C GLU A 65 17.75 1.18 10.50
N LEU A 66 16.53 1.62 10.79
CA LEU A 66 16.27 2.78 11.67
C LEU A 66 15.83 2.39 13.08
N GLY A 67 15.15 1.26 13.24
CA GLY A 67 14.74 0.69 14.53
C GLY A 67 13.75 1.51 15.37
N VAL A 68 13.29 2.66 14.88
CA VAL A 68 12.36 3.57 15.58
C VAL A 68 11.26 4.01 14.62
N ASP A 69 10.01 3.66 14.94
CA ASP A 69 8.83 3.87 14.08
C ASP A 69 8.66 5.32 13.62
N ASP A 70 8.84 6.30 14.51
CA ASP A 70 8.73 7.72 14.15
C ASP A 70 9.78 8.13 13.11
N ALA A 71 10.99 7.57 13.17
CA ALA A 71 12.04 7.85 12.18
C ALA A 71 11.74 7.20 10.81
N ILE A 72 11.13 6.01 10.82
CA ILE A 72 10.68 5.32 9.61
C ILE A 72 9.55 6.11 8.94
N VAL A 73 8.55 6.52 9.72
CA VAL A 73 7.44 7.35 9.23
C VAL A 73 7.96 8.67 8.66
N GLU A 74 8.85 9.36 9.37
CA GLU A 74 9.44 10.61 8.89
C GLU A 74 10.20 10.44 7.57
N HIS A 75 10.94 9.33 7.41
CA HIS A 75 11.65 9.01 6.16
C HIS A 75 10.68 8.98 4.97
N PHE A 76 9.63 8.15 5.03
CA PHE A 76 8.67 8.01 3.92
C PHE A 76 7.81 9.26 3.70
N VAL A 77 7.47 10.00 4.76
CA VAL A 77 6.78 11.30 4.65
C VAL A 77 7.62 12.34 3.92
N ASN A 78 8.94 12.28 4.04
CA ASN A 78 9.85 13.19 3.35
C ASN A 78 10.17 12.75 1.91
N GLU A 79 10.09 11.45 1.62
CA GLU A 79 10.32 10.89 0.28
C GLU A 79 9.07 10.85 -0.61
N THR A 80 7.87 11.11 -0.08
CA THR A 80 6.65 11.10 -0.91
C THR A 80 6.66 12.22 -1.97
N GLU A 81 6.53 11.84 -3.25
CA GLU A 81 6.62 12.77 -4.39
C GLU A 81 5.25 13.17 -5.00
N MET A 82 4.13 13.02 -4.27
CA MET A 82 2.79 13.38 -4.82
C MET A 82 2.28 14.78 -4.44
N ASP A 83 3.19 15.65 -4.00
CA ASP A 83 2.89 17.03 -3.62
C ASP A 83 2.18 17.79 -4.75
N ASP A 84 2.59 17.59 -6.01
CA ASP A 84 2.04 18.28 -7.17
C ASP A 84 0.65 17.77 -7.59
N VAL A 85 0.25 16.59 -7.11
CA VAL A 85 -1.02 15.95 -7.47
C VAL A 85 -2.09 16.15 -6.39
N TRP A 86 -1.73 15.94 -5.12
CA TRP A 86 -2.68 15.99 -3.99
C TRP A 86 -2.41 17.14 -3.01
N GLY A 87 -1.29 17.85 -3.15
CA GLY A 87 -0.87 18.88 -2.21
C GLY A 87 -0.20 18.30 -0.95
N ARG A 88 0.83 19.01 -0.45
CA ARG A 88 1.59 18.64 0.75
C ARG A 88 0.75 18.32 1.97
N GLU A 89 -0.29 19.13 2.21
CA GLU A 89 -1.16 19.02 3.38
C GLU A 89 -1.96 17.73 3.40
N MET A 90 -2.25 17.15 2.23
CA MET A 90 -2.96 15.88 2.11
C MET A 90 -2.00 14.69 2.05
N ILE A 91 -0.94 14.77 1.24
CA ILE A 91 -0.13 13.58 0.96
C ILE A 91 0.75 13.17 2.14
N ARG A 92 1.25 14.13 2.93
CA ARG A 92 2.13 13.82 4.06
C ARG A 92 1.41 13.04 5.17
N PRO A 93 0.20 13.44 5.62
CA PRO A 93 -0.58 12.62 6.53
C PRO A 93 -0.94 11.24 5.98
N VAL A 94 -1.28 11.15 4.68
CA VAL A 94 -1.59 9.86 4.04
C VAL A 94 -0.38 8.94 4.06
N ALA A 95 0.79 9.40 3.63
CA ALA A 95 2.03 8.62 3.69
C ALA A 95 2.34 8.14 5.12
N ALA A 96 2.09 8.98 6.13
CA ALA A 96 2.28 8.59 7.51
C ALA A 96 1.31 7.49 7.98
N VAL A 97 0.05 7.52 7.52
CA VAL A 97 -0.95 6.49 7.83
C VAL A 97 -0.61 5.18 7.12
N ASP A 98 -0.24 5.24 5.85
CA ASP A 98 0.09 4.07 5.03
C ASP A 98 1.29 3.31 5.63
N VAL A 99 2.34 4.03 6.06
CA VAL A 99 3.52 3.43 6.72
C VAL A 99 3.17 2.83 8.07
N ARG A 100 2.40 3.55 8.89
CA ARG A 100 1.98 3.04 10.22
C ARG A 100 1.15 1.78 10.11
N GLY A 101 0.24 1.70 9.13
CA GLY A 101 -0.54 0.48 8.89
C GLY A 101 0.35 -0.74 8.61
N VAL A 102 1.45 -0.56 7.86
CA VAL A 102 2.41 -1.65 7.63
C VAL A 102 3.21 -2.00 8.89
N LEU A 103 3.62 -1.00 9.67
CA LEU A 103 4.34 -1.26 10.94
C LEU A 103 3.47 -2.06 11.92
N ASP A 104 2.20 -1.64 12.08
CA ASP A 104 1.23 -2.35 12.92
C ASP A 104 1.02 -3.79 12.42
N TYR A 105 0.86 -3.98 11.11
CA TYR A 105 0.78 -5.29 10.48
C TYR A 105 2.01 -6.17 10.76
N LEU A 106 3.23 -5.62 10.62
CA LEU A 106 4.47 -6.36 10.88
C LEU A 106 4.61 -6.75 12.36
N ASP A 107 4.09 -5.92 13.27
CA ASP A 107 4.04 -6.26 14.71
C ASP A 107 3.11 -7.43 14.96
N GLU A 108 1.92 -7.45 14.34
CA GLU A 108 0.96 -8.55 14.45
C GLU A 108 1.50 -9.88 13.88
N GLN A 109 2.34 -9.84 12.83
CA GLN A 109 2.98 -11.04 12.26
C GLN A 109 4.19 -11.56 13.08
N GLY A 110 4.79 -10.70 13.91
CA GLY A 110 5.96 -11.01 14.72
C GLY A 110 5.65 -11.60 16.11
N GLU A 111 4.39 -11.57 16.53
CA GLU A 111 3.86 -12.25 17.72
C GLU A 111 3.56 -13.74 17.48
#